data_AF-A0A0R0DCU2-F1
#
_entry.id   AF-A0A0R0DCU2-F1
#
_cell.length_a   1.000
_cell.length_b   1.000
_cell.length_c   1.000
_cell.angle_alpha   90.00
_cell.angle_beta   90.00
_cell.angle_gamma   90.00
#
_symmetry.space_group_name_H-M   'P 1'
#
loop_
_entity.id
_entity.type
_entity.pdbx_description
1 polymer ?
#
loop_
_entity_poly.entity_id
_entity_poly.type
_entity_poly.pdbx_seq_one_letter_code
_entity_poly.pdbx_strand_id
1 'polypeptide(L)'
;MRYLTTVLSCLLSLFGCQDKVTSTSITRISEQGIDQLFSRTSVHAESASFECVRSASGRCYYQVFKETCDGQHHCERGLLQAFDIRAGHTQKRAGLPTGFKTCVSNSTTAPCQ
;
A
#
# COMPACT_ATOMS: atom_id res chain seq x y z
N MET A 1 6.54 -14.14 -45.83
CA MET A 1 6.79 -13.05 -44.85
C MET A 1 5.57 -12.64 -44.03
N ARG A 2 4.34 -12.63 -44.60
CA ARG A 2 3.12 -12.16 -43.89
C ARG A 2 2.66 -13.02 -42.70
N TYR A 3 2.90 -14.33 -42.72
CA TYR A 3 2.56 -15.22 -41.61
C TYR A 3 3.48 -15.06 -40.39
N LEU A 4 4.75 -14.76 -40.65
CA LEU A 4 5.76 -14.60 -39.60
C LEU A 4 5.48 -13.33 -38.78
N THR A 5 5.02 -12.27 -39.44
CA THR A 5 4.58 -11.04 -38.76
C THR A 5 3.34 -11.26 -37.90
N THR A 6 2.37 -12.09 -38.33
CA THR A 6 1.17 -12.36 -37.53
C THR A 6 1.47 -13.18 -36.28
N VAL A 7 2.32 -14.20 -36.40
CA VAL A 7 2.75 -15.02 -35.26
C VAL A 7 3.56 -14.18 -34.27
N LEU A 8 4.46 -13.33 -34.77
CA LEU A 8 5.25 -12.45 -33.93
C LEU A 8 4.37 -11.45 -33.16
N SER A 9 3.41 -10.78 -33.84
CA SER A 9 2.46 -9.88 -33.18
C SER A 9 1.59 -10.58 -32.13
N CYS A 10 1.21 -11.83 -32.38
CA CYS A 10 0.48 -12.66 -31.43
C CYS A 10 1.34 -13.04 -30.22
N LEU A 11 2.63 -13.32 -30.41
CA LEU A 11 3.54 -13.59 -29.29
C LEU A 11 3.81 -12.35 -28.44
N LEU A 12 3.94 -11.16 -29.05
CA LEU A 12 4.15 -9.92 -28.31
C LEU A 12 2.96 -9.53 -27.41
N SER A 13 1.72 -9.89 -27.79
CA SER A 13 0.54 -9.61 -26.95
C SER A 13 0.47 -10.50 -25.70
N LEU A 14 1.17 -11.64 -25.66
CA LEU A 14 1.27 -12.48 -24.47
C LEU A 14 2.31 -12.00 -23.44
N PHE A 15 3.26 -11.13 -23.83
CA PHE A 15 4.25 -10.56 -22.91
C PHE A 15 3.73 -9.36 -22.09
N GLY A 16 2.42 -9.27 -21.87
CA GLY A 16 1.84 -8.37 -20.89
C GLY A 16 2.08 -8.88 -19.47
N CYS A 17 3.30 -8.71 -18.94
CA CYS A 17 3.54 -8.87 -17.50
C CYS A 17 2.80 -7.77 -16.76
N GLN A 18 1.54 -8.02 -16.42
CA GLN A 18 0.82 -7.17 -15.47
C GLN A 18 1.48 -7.38 -14.11
N ASP A 19 2.16 -6.36 -13.60
CA ASP A 19 2.62 -6.30 -12.21
C ASP A 19 1.40 -6.44 -11.31
N LYS A 20 1.05 -7.69 -10.96
CA LYS A 20 -0.18 -8.01 -10.23
C LYS A 20 -0.15 -7.28 -8.89
N VAL A 21 -1.01 -6.28 -8.75
CA VAL A 21 -1.36 -5.71 -7.44
C VAL A 21 -1.86 -6.87 -6.59
N THR A 22 -1.15 -7.19 -5.52
CA THR A 22 -1.50 -8.28 -4.62
C THR A 22 -2.66 -7.88 -3.72
N SER A 23 -2.72 -6.62 -3.29
CA SER A 23 -3.80 -6.09 -2.47
C SER A 23 -3.86 -4.57 -2.54
N THR A 24 -5.06 -4.01 -2.46
CA THR A 24 -5.27 -2.57 -2.28
C THR A 24 -6.12 -2.35 -1.03
N SER A 25 -5.62 -1.54 -0.10
CA SER A 25 -6.36 -1.10 1.09
C SER A 25 -6.68 0.38 0.97
N ILE A 26 -7.90 0.75 1.34
CA ILE A 26 -8.37 2.13 1.36
C ILE A 26 -8.82 2.45 2.78
N THR A 27 -8.25 3.50 3.37
CA THR A 27 -8.68 4.01 4.67
C THR A 27 -9.31 5.37 4.47
N ARG A 28 -10.58 5.49 4.84
CA ARG A 28 -11.31 6.75 4.81
C ARG A 28 -12.01 6.97 6.14
N ILE A 29 -11.71 8.09 6.78
CA ILE A 29 -12.35 8.57 7.99
C ILE A 29 -12.96 9.92 7.64
N SER A 30 -14.26 10.05 7.82
CA SER A 30 -14.98 11.29 7.59
C SER A 30 -15.75 11.70 8.83
N GLU A 31 -15.82 12.99 9.06
CA GLU A 31 -16.60 13.61 10.13
C GLU A 31 -17.45 14.70 9.50
N GLN A 32 -18.77 14.65 9.69
CA GLN A 32 -19.73 15.60 9.11
C GLN A 32 -19.59 15.77 7.58
N GLY A 33 -19.20 14.69 6.88
CA GLY A 33 -19.01 14.69 5.42
C GLY A 33 -17.67 15.26 4.94
N ILE A 34 -16.80 15.70 5.85
CA ILE A 34 -15.44 16.16 5.55
C ILE A 34 -14.47 15.01 5.84
N ASP A 35 -13.63 14.67 4.87
CA ASP A 35 -12.60 13.65 5.07
C ASP A 35 -11.55 14.14 6.07
N GLN A 36 -11.51 13.49 7.24
CA GLN A 36 -10.45 13.65 8.23
C GLN A 36 -9.18 12.90 7.81
N LEU A 37 -9.36 11.78 7.10
CA LEU A 37 -8.30 10.97 6.51
C LEU A 37 -8.84 10.26 5.27
N PHE A 38 -8.12 10.31 4.16
CA PHE A 38 -8.36 9.48 3.00
C PHE A 38 -7.02 9.04 2.42
N SER A 39 -6.75 7.74 2.46
CA SER A 39 -5.53 7.15 1.95
C SER A 39 -5.80 5.87 1.18
N ARG A 40 -4.83 5.52 0.33
CA ARG A 40 -4.80 4.26 -0.40
C ARG A 40 -3.41 3.64 -0.27
N THR A 41 -3.36 2.34 -0.07
CA THR A 41 -2.12 1.57 -0.09
C THR A 41 -2.27 0.41 -1.06
N SER A 42 -1.39 0.30 -2.03
CA SER A 42 -1.37 -0.78 -3.02
C SER A 42 -0.10 -1.60 -2.87
N VAL A 43 -0.22 -2.89 -2.64
CA VAL A 43 0.88 -3.84 -2.44
C VAL A 43 1.16 -4.58 -3.74
N HIS A 44 2.43 -4.64 -4.13
CA HIS A 44 2.94 -5.34 -5.29
C HIS A 44 4.17 -6.15 -4.87
N ALA A 45 3.99 -7.46 -4.67
CA ALA A 45 5.04 -8.36 -4.18
C ALA A 45 5.76 -7.78 -2.93
N GLU A 46 7.05 -7.48 -3.02
CA GLU A 46 7.89 -6.94 -1.94
C GLU A 46 7.91 -5.39 -1.90
N SER A 47 6.94 -4.75 -2.54
CA SER A 47 6.81 -3.29 -2.57
C SER A 47 5.40 -2.84 -2.28
N ALA A 48 5.25 -1.60 -1.83
CA ALA A 48 3.95 -0.95 -1.70
C ALA A 48 4.01 0.52 -2.08
N SER A 49 2.94 0.97 -2.71
CA SER A 49 2.67 2.38 -3.01
C SER A 49 1.67 2.91 -1.99
N PHE A 50 2.07 3.94 -1.27
CA PHE A 50 1.28 4.61 -0.23
C PHE A 50 0.87 5.99 -0.74
N GLU A 51 -0.43 6.23 -0.86
CA GLU A 51 -1.01 7.45 -1.39
C GLU A 51 -1.83 8.15 -0.29
N CYS A 52 -1.41 9.35 0.07
CA CYS A 52 -2.16 10.22 0.98
C CYS A 52 -3.07 11.11 0.15
N VAL A 53 -4.30 10.66 -0.13
CA VAL A 53 -5.25 11.41 -0.97
C VAL A 53 -5.67 12.71 -0.28
N ARG A 54 -6.02 12.63 1.00
CA ARG A 54 -6.43 13.79 1.82
C ARG A 54 -6.21 13.50 3.31
N SER A 55 -5.89 14.52 4.09
CA SER A 55 -5.80 14.42 5.55
C SER A 55 -6.05 15.81 6.16
N ALA A 56 -6.83 15.87 7.24
CA ALA A 56 -7.12 17.13 7.93
C ALA A 56 -5.87 17.79 8.52
N SER A 57 -4.86 17.01 8.92
CA SER A 57 -3.56 17.52 9.38
C SER A 57 -2.61 17.90 8.24
N GLY A 58 -3.03 17.71 6.99
CA GLY A 58 -2.19 17.88 5.81
C GLY A 58 -1.20 16.74 5.56
N ARG A 59 -1.15 15.73 6.43
CA ARG A 59 -0.24 14.58 6.34
C ARG A 59 -0.92 13.27 6.74
N CYS A 60 -0.55 12.17 6.10
CA CYS A 60 -0.94 10.82 6.50
C CYS A 60 0.28 10.15 7.14
N TYR A 61 0.12 9.69 8.38
CA TYR A 61 1.18 9.04 9.16
C TYR A 61 1.02 7.53 9.04
N TYR A 62 1.92 6.90 8.31
CA TYR A 62 1.91 5.47 8.04
C TYR A 62 2.82 4.71 8.99
N GLN A 63 2.35 3.53 9.38
CA GLN A 63 3.15 2.53 10.06
C GLN A 63 3.06 1.21 9.30
N VAL A 64 4.21 0.60 9.09
CA VAL A 64 4.35 -0.72 8.47
C VAL A 64 4.90 -1.64 9.54
N PHE A 65 4.24 -2.78 9.75
CA PHE A 65 4.60 -3.73 10.79
C PHE A 65 4.47 -5.17 10.29
N LYS A 66 5.09 -6.08 11.03
CA LYS A 66 4.91 -7.52 10.85
C LYS A 66 4.36 -8.09 12.14
N GLU A 67 3.33 -8.91 12.02
CA GLU A 67 2.82 -9.70 13.13
C GLU A 67 3.48 -11.07 13.07
N THR A 68 4.14 -11.44 14.16
CA THR A 68 4.73 -12.77 14.34
C THR A 68 3.98 -13.44 15.48
N CYS A 69 3.32 -14.55 15.18
CA CYS A 69 2.50 -15.23 16.17
C CYS A 69 3.14 -16.54 16.60
N ASP A 70 3.21 -16.76 17.91
CA ASP A 70 3.44 -18.07 18.50
C ASP A 70 2.08 -18.72 18.77
N GLY A 71 1.68 -19.63 17.87
CA GLY A 71 0.34 -20.20 17.84
C GLY A 71 -0.74 -19.18 17.43
N GLN A 72 -1.98 -19.41 17.89
CA GLN A 72 -3.15 -18.60 17.49
C GLN A 72 -3.43 -17.41 18.42
N HIS A 73 -2.77 -17.32 19.57
CA HIS A 73 -3.18 -16.40 20.65
C HIS A 73 -2.13 -15.36 21.02
N HIS A 74 -0.85 -15.59 20.72
CA HIS A 74 0.21 -14.65 21.07
C HIS A 74 0.86 -14.10 19.80
N CYS A 75 0.39 -12.95 19.34
CA CYS A 75 0.97 -12.24 18.22
C CYS A 75 1.74 -11.02 18.70
N GLU A 76 3.04 -10.98 18.40
CA GLU A 76 3.88 -9.82 18.62
C GLU A 76 3.90 -8.97 17.35
N ARG A 77 3.64 -7.66 17.52
CA ARG A 77 3.70 -6.69 16.43
C ARG A 77 5.06 -5.99 16.44
N GLY A 78 5.90 -6.31 15.45
CA GLY A 78 7.16 -5.61 15.22
C GLY A 78 7.00 -4.47 14.21
N LEU A 79 7.33 -3.24 14.62
CA LEU A 79 7.37 -2.09 13.72
C LEU A 79 8.54 -2.22 12.74
N LEU A 80 8.26 -2.15 11.43
CA LEU A 80 9.26 -2.20 10.38
C LEU A 80 9.65 -0.80 9.91
N GLN A 81 8.65 0.05 9.67
CA GLN A 81 8.84 1.41 9.16
C GLN A 81 7.74 2.32 9.70
N ALA A 82 8.10 3.57 10.00
CA ALA A 82 7.15 4.65 10.25
C ALA A 82 7.58 5.86 9.42
N PHE A 83 6.62 6.46 8.72
CA PHE A 83 6.87 7.61 7.87
C PHE A 83 5.58 8.38 7.61
N ASP A 84 5.72 9.58 7.08
CA ASP A 84 4.61 10.46 6.77
C ASP A 84 4.62 10.86 5.30
N ILE A 85 3.43 11.06 4.73
CA ILE A 85 3.25 11.54 3.37
C ILE A 85 2.36 12.78 3.40
N ARG A 86 2.76 13.83 2.68
CA ARG A 86 1.95 15.04 2.53
C ARG A 86 0.68 14.72 1.71
N ALA A 87 -0.45 15.32 2.08
CA ALA A 87 -1.70 15.17 1.33
C ALA A 87 -1.50 15.55 -0.15
N GLY A 88 -2.06 14.74 -1.05
CA GLY A 88 -1.88 14.82 -2.50
C GLY A 88 -0.62 14.12 -3.04
N HIS A 89 0.20 13.50 -2.19
CA HIS A 89 1.42 12.81 -2.61
C HIS A 89 1.33 11.29 -2.42
N THR A 90 2.19 10.62 -3.18
CA THR A 90 2.37 9.16 -3.15
C THR A 90 3.84 8.84 -2.94
N GLN A 91 4.11 7.81 -2.14
CA GLN A 91 5.46 7.29 -1.93
C GLN A 91 5.48 5.77 -2.10
N LYS A 92 6.43 5.28 -2.89
CA LYS A 92 6.69 3.85 -3.03
C LYS A 92 7.78 3.41 -2.04
N ARG A 93 7.57 2.27 -1.39
CA ARG A 93 8.56 1.57 -0.57
C ARG A 93 8.79 0.19 -1.15
N ALA A 94 10.05 -0.23 -1.22
CA ALA A 94 10.45 -1.56 -1.64
C ALA A 94 11.12 -2.30 -0.47
N GLY A 95 11.40 -3.59 -0.64
CA GLY A 95 12.03 -4.41 0.40
C GLY A 95 11.12 -4.66 1.60
N LEU A 96 9.80 -4.69 1.38
CA LEU A 96 8.83 -5.03 2.42
C LEU A 96 8.69 -6.55 2.51
N PRO A 97 8.82 -7.14 3.71
CA PRO A 97 8.74 -8.59 3.87
C PRO A 97 7.33 -9.09 3.57
N THR A 98 7.21 -10.28 2.98
CA THR A 98 5.90 -10.91 2.71
C THR A 98 5.04 -10.95 3.97
N GLY A 99 3.75 -10.59 3.81
CA GLY A 99 2.77 -10.61 4.90
C GLY A 99 2.83 -9.40 5.84
N PHE A 100 3.59 -8.35 5.51
CA PHE A 100 3.52 -7.10 6.24
C PHE A 100 2.10 -6.54 6.29
N LYS A 101 1.84 -5.76 7.33
CA LYS A 101 0.60 -5.03 7.54
C LYS A 101 0.90 -3.55 7.58
N THR A 102 -0.12 -2.75 7.30
CA THR A 102 0.00 -1.30 7.24
C THR A 102 -1.15 -0.67 7.97
N CYS A 103 -0.88 0.44 8.64
CA CYS A 103 -1.91 1.30 9.17
C CYS A 103 -1.54 2.76 8.92
N VAL A 104 -2.57 3.63 8.96
CA VAL A 104 -2.44 5.05 8.70
C VAL A 104 -3.27 5.84 9.73
N SER A 105 -2.74 6.97 10.18
CA SER A 105 -3.42 7.93 11.05
C SER A 105 -3.33 9.34 10.47
N ASN A 106 -4.24 10.23 10.87
CA ASN A 106 -4.18 11.66 10.57
C ASN A 106 -3.39 12.44 11.64
N SER A 107 -2.90 11.80 12.71
CA SER A 107 -2.11 12.46 13.75
C SER A 107 -0.93 11.59 14.22
N THR A 108 0.09 12.23 14.78
CA THR A 108 1.21 11.54 15.43
C THR A 108 0.87 11.07 16.85
N THR A 109 -0.10 11.71 17.49
CA THR A 109 -0.50 11.46 18.88
C THR A 109 -1.40 10.24 19.05
N ALA A 110 -2.15 9.88 18.02
CA ALA A 110 -2.95 8.65 17.97
C ALA A 110 -2.35 7.68 16.93
N PRO A 111 -1.24 6.99 17.26
CA PRO A 111 -0.70 5.94 16.42
C PRO A 111 -1.67 4.76 16.34
N CYS A 112 -1.49 3.93 15.31
CA CYS A 112 -2.27 2.73 15.12
C CYS A 112 -2.06 1.72 16.26
N GLN A 113 -3.09 1.50 17.07
CA GLN A 113 -3.11 0.47 18.12
C GLN A 113 -3.81 -0.79 17.62
#